data_AF-A0A0Q4XDY8-F1
#
_entry.id   AF-A0A0Q4XDY8-F1
#
_cell.length_a   1.000
_cell.length_b   1.000
_cell.length_c   1.000
_cell.angle_alpha   90.00
_cell.angle_beta   90.00
_cell.angle_gamma   90.00
#
_symmetry.space_group_name_H-M   'P 1'
#
loop_
_entity.id
_entity.type
_entity.pdbx_description
1 polymer ?
#
loop_
_entity_poly.entity_id
_entity_poly.type
_entity_poly.pdbx_seq_one_letter_code
_entity_poly.pdbx_strand_id
1 'polypeptide(L)'
;MSGDLAGLRRDRTKASDRMNELATAARGRSMTDDEQRDFDAAASQVTSLDAKIATAEAEKDRTSTTSIDRTDASQIARLCVEGGVPNMAATLLAEGVSLDDAKKRIGAAGEAQKLVALARRKDASIPEDLAATMLADGKSVEQVRAALFDKLVAGEERTSISSHVPAAIPAGPTASANSMERELKRAGLKKDA
;
A
#
# COMPACT_ATOMS: atom_id res chain seq x y z
N MET A 1 23.56 27.09 -6.43
CA MET A 1 22.81 28.27 -5.94
C MET A 1 21.41 28.11 -6.48
N SER A 2 20.40 27.85 -5.65
CA SER A 2 19.02 27.75 -6.12
C SER A 2 18.62 29.11 -6.69
N GLY A 3 18.60 29.24 -8.02
CA GLY A 3 18.19 30.47 -8.68
C GLY A 3 16.76 30.80 -8.27
N ASP A 4 16.47 32.06 -7.94
CA ASP A 4 15.12 32.51 -7.59
C ASP A 4 14.16 32.27 -8.76
N LEU A 5 13.53 31.09 -8.78
CA LEU A 5 12.59 30.65 -9.81
C LEU A 5 11.41 31.63 -9.92
N ALA A 6 10.99 32.19 -8.79
CA ALA A 6 9.91 33.17 -8.76
C ALA A 6 10.35 34.51 -9.39
N GLY A 7 11.60 34.91 -9.18
CA GLY A 7 12.26 36.02 -9.88
C GLY A 7 12.28 35.79 -11.40
N LEU A 8 12.81 34.65 -11.84
CA LEU A 8 12.89 34.31 -13.27
C LEU A 8 11.52 34.33 -13.98
N ARG A 9 10.49 33.78 -13.33
CA ARG A 9 9.11 33.79 -13.87
C ARG A 9 8.54 35.20 -13.96
N ARG A 10 8.78 36.06 -12.96
CA ARG A 10 8.36 37.47 -13.01
C ARG A 10 9.04 38.22 -14.16
N ASP A 11 10.33 38.01 -14.35
CA ASP A 11 11.09 38.66 -15.43
C ASP A 11 10.64 38.18 -16.81
N ARG A 12 10.28 36.89 -16.93
CA ARG A 12 9.71 36.31 -18.15
C ARG A 12 8.37 36.94 -18.49
N THR A 13 7.50 37.14 -17.50
CA THR A 13 6.21 37.85 -17.70
C THR A 13 6.44 39.28 -18.17
N LYS A 14 7.33 40.04 -17.53
CA LYS A 14 7.66 41.42 -17.95
C LYS A 14 8.18 41.49 -19.39
N ALA A 15 9.06 40.56 -19.78
CA ALA A 15 9.58 40.51 -21.14
C ALA A 15 8.47 40.17 -22.17
N SER A 16 7.56 39.27 -21.83
CA SER A 16 6.39 38.95 -22.64
C SER A 16 5.41 40.12 -22.74
N ASP A 17 5.19 40.86 -21.66
CA ASP A 17 4.31 42.04 -21.65
C ASP A 17 4.88 43.13 -22.55
N ARG A 18 6.19 43.40 -22.48
CA ARG A 18 6.87 44.33 -23.39
C ARG A 18 6.75 43.92 -24.85
N MET A 19 6.86 42.63 -25.16
CA MET A 19 6.67 42.09 -26.51
C MET A 19 5.22 42.31 -27.00
N ASN A 20 4.23 42.08 -26.15
CA ASN A 20 2.81 42.32 -26.44
C ASN A 20 2.48 43.81 -26.61
N GLU A 21 3.11 44.70 -25.83
CA GLU A 21 2.99 46.14 -25.96
C GLU A 21 3.50 46.61 -27.32
N LEU A 22 4.70 46.17 -27.74
CA LEU A 22 5.27 46.48 -29.05
C LEU A 22 4.39 45.98 -30.19
N ALA A 23 3.90 44.74 -30.11
CA ALA A 23 2.98 44.19 -31.10
C ALA A 23 1.65 44.95 -31.16
N THR A 24 1.16 45.44 -30.02
CA THR A 24 -0.08 46.23 -29.95
C THR A 24 0.13 47.65 -30.48
N ALA A 25 1.25 48.28 -30.17
CA ALA A 25 1.62 49.62 -30.68
C ALA A 25 1.83 49.66 -32.21
N ALA A 26 2.22 48.52 -32.78
CA ALA A 26 2.33 48.34 -34.22
C ALA A 26 1.02 47.89 -34.89
N ARG A 27 -0.05 47.60 -34.13
CA ARG A 27 -1.28 47.04 -34.70
C ARG A 27 -1.90 48.01 -35.71
N GLY A 28 -2.03 47.56 -36.96
CA GLY A 28 -2.60 48.34 -38.06
C GLY A 28 -1.60 49.22 -38.81
N ARG A 29 -0.30 49.12 -38.50
CA ARG A 29 0.80 49.71 -39.29
C ARG A 29 1.97 48.73 -39.41
N SER A 30 2.91 48.99 -40.31
CA SER A 30 4.19 48.27 -40.30
C SER A 30 5.02 48.76 -39.11
N MET A 31 5.71 47.84 -38.41
CA MET A 31 6.76 48.22 -37.46
C MET A 31 7.85 49.00 -38.18
N THR A 32 8.35 50.03 -37.51
CA THR A 32 9.61 50.68 -37.88
C THR A 32 10.80 49.78 -37.57
N ASP A 33 11.95 50.01 -38.20
CA ASP A 33 13.16 49.20 -37.99
C ASP A 33 13.66 49.23 -36.53
N ASP A 34 13.38 50.30 -35.79
CA ASP A 34 13.70 50.40 -34.36
C ASP A 34 12.73 49.55 -33.52
N GLU A 35 11.42 49.61 -33.80
CA GLU A 35 10.40 48.79 -33.13
C GLU A 35 10.64 47.29 -33.39
N GLN A 36 11.02 46.92 -34.61
CA GLN A 36 11.35 45.54 -34.97
C GLN A 36 12.57 45.06 -34.19
N ARG A 37 13.63 45.88 -34.08
CA ARG A 37 14.82 45.54 -33.28
C ARG A 37 14.49 45.35 -31.80
N ASP A 38 13.64 46.20 -31.24
CA ASP A 38 13.21 46.09 -29.84
C ASP A 38 12.35 44.83 -29.61
N PHE A 39 11.53 44.46 -30.59
CA PHE A 39 10.73 43.23 -30.55
C PHE A 39 11.62 41.99 -30.58
N ASP A 40 12.59 41.95 -31.49
CA ASP A 40 13.54 40.84 -31.62
C ASP A 40 14.40 40.70 -30.35
N ALA A 41 14.81 41.82 -29.75
CA ALA A 41 15.51 41.84 -28.47
C ALA A 41 14.64 41.26 -27.34
N ALA A 42 13.38 41.68 -27.23
CA ALA A 42 12.44 41.14 -26.24
C ALA A 42 12.18 39.63 -26.45
N ALA A 43 12.02 39.18 -27.70
CA ALA A 43 11.85 37.77 -28.03
C ALA A 43 13.07 36.92 -27.64
N SER A 44 14.29 37.42 -27.90
CA SER A 44 15.53 36.76 -27.48
C SER A 44 15.63 36.65 -25.95
N GLN A 45 15.16 37.68 -25.23
CA GLN A 45 15.16 37.70 -23.78
C GLN A 45 14.17 36.69 -23.20
N VAL A 46 12.96 36.56 -23.76
CA VAL A 46 11.99 35.53 -23.36
C VAL A 46 12.59 34.14 -23.54
N THR A 47 13.20 33.88 -24.70
CA THR A 47 13.83 32.59 -25.01
C THR A 47 14.95 32.25 -24.02
N SER A 48 15.78 33.23 -23.67
CA SER A 48 16.84 33.09 -22.66
C SER A 48 16.28 32.80 -21.26
N LEU A 49 15.20 33.48 -20.87
CA LEU A 49 14.55 33.29 -19.57
C LEU A 49 13.85 31.93 -19.48
N ASP A 50 13.18 31.49 -20.54
CA ASP A 50 12.55 30.15 -20.59
C ASP A 50 13.61 29.04 -20.43
N ALA A 51 14.78 29.18 -21.07
CA ALA A 51 15.89 28.23 -20.88
C ALA A 51 16.44 28.21 -19.45
N LYS A 52 16.53 29.38 -18.80
CA LYS A 52 16.95 29.49 -17.38
C LYS A 52 15.91 28.89 -16.43
N ILE A 53 14.62 29.13 -16.69
CA ILE A 53 13.51 28.54 -15.93
C ILE A 53 13.56 27.02 -16.04
N ALA A 54 13.65 26.48 -17.27
CA ALA A 54 13.73 25.03 -17.48
C ALA A 54 14.93 24.39 -16.75
N THR A 55 16.08 25.06 -16.74
CA THR A 55 17.27 24.59 -16.01
C THR A 55 17.05 24.61 -14.50
N ALA A 56 16.47 25.69 -13.97
CA ALA A 56 16.19 25.83 -12.55
C ALA A 56 15.10 24.85 -12.05
N GLU A 57 14.09 24.56 -12.87
CA GLU A 57 13.07 23.54 -12.59
C GLU A 57 13.70 22.15 -12.57
N ALA A 58 14.54 21.80 -13.55
CA ALA A 58 15.26 20.52 -13.57
C ALA A 58 16.19 20.35 -12.35
N GLU A 59 16.83 21.41 -11.85
CA GLU A 59 17.66 21.38 -10.64
C GLU A 59 16.81 21.25 -9.37
N LYS A 60 15.63 21.88 -9.34
CA LYS A 60 14.66 21.73 -8.25
C LYS A 60 14.11 20.31 -8.17
N ASP A 61 13.82 19.68 -9.31
CA ASP A 61 13.32 18.30 -9.35
C ASP A 61 14.39 17.28 -8.93
N ARG A 62 15.66 17.55 -9.25
CA ARG A 62 16.80 16.74 -8.75
C ARG A 62 17.07 16.90 -7.25
N THR A 63 16.65 18.00 -6.64
CA THR A 63 16.83 18.25 -5.21
C THR A 63 15.59 17.93 -4.38
N SER A 64 14.41 17.85 -5.01
CA SER A 64 13.16 17.36 -4.39
C SER A 64 13.08 15.84 -4.33
N THR A 65 13.91 15.13 -5.11
CA THR A 65 14.22 13.73 -4.88
C THR A 65 15.10 13.64 -3.64
N THR A 66 14.50 13.25 -2.52
CA THR A 66 15.16 13.05 -1.22
C THR A 66 16.35 12.10 -1.40
N SER A 67 17.56 12.62 -1.59
CA SER A 67 18.74 11.79 -1.72
C SER A 67 19.03 11.16 -0.36
N ILE A 68 18.74 9.87 -0.20
CA ILE A 68 19.17 9.13 0.98
C ILE A 68 20.70 9.03 0.94
N ASP A 69 21.37 9.43 2.01
CA ASP A 69 22.81 9.24 2.13
C ASP A 69 23.17 7.76 2.00
N ARG A 70 24.28 7.44 1.32
CA ARG A 70 24.70 6.04 1.11
C ARG A 70 24.83 5.25 2.41
N THR A 71 25.20 5.94 3.50
CA THR A 71 25.25 5.38 4.85
C THR A 71 23.87 4.97 5.33
N ASP A 72 22.88 5.86 5.23
CA ASP A 72 21.50 5.59 5.63
C ASP A 72 20.87 4.49 4.78
N ALA A 73 21.14 4.49 3.47
CA ALA A 73 20.67 3.43 2.57
C ALA A 73 21.20 2.04 2.99
N SER A 74 22.48 1.95 3.38
CA SER A 74 23.07 0.71 3.87
C SER A 74 22.51 0.26 5.22
N GLN A 75 22.16 1.22 6.09
CA GLN A 75 21.56 0.94 7.39
C GLN A 75 20.11 0.46 7.25
N ILE A 76 19.31 1.09 6.39
CA ILE A 76 17.95 0.65 6.08
C ILE A 76 17.96 -0.79 5.56
N ALA A 77 18.86 -1.11 4.63
CA ALA A 77 18.98 -2.47 4.10
C ALA A 77 19.33 -3.50 5.20
N ARG A 78 20.25 -3.17 6.12
CA ARG A 78 20.57 -4.06 7.26
C ARG A 78 19.38 -4.26 8.19
N LEU A 79 18.70 -3.18 8.55
CA LEU A 79 17.52 -3.24 9.42
C LEU A 79 16.40 -4.08 8.80
N CYS A 80 16.19 -4.00 7.48
CA CYS A 80 15.21 -4.84 6.79
C CYS A 80 15.53 -6.34 6.94
N VAL A 81 16.81 -6.72 6.84
CA VAL A 81 17.23 -8.12 7.02
C VAL A 81 17.06 -8.56 8.47
N GLU A 82 17.50 -7.75 9.43
CA GLU A 82 17.35 -8.04 10.87
C GLU A 82 15.87 -8.12 11.30
N GLY A 83 15.02 -7.30 10.69
CA GLY A 83 13.57 -7.30 10.89
C GLY A 83 12.83 -8.45 10.21
N GLY A 84 13.50 -9.27 9.39
CA GLY A 84 12.87 -10.37 8.64
C GLY A 84 12.12 -9.94 7.38
N VAL A 85 12.24 -8.67 6.96
CA VAL A 85 11.52 -8.06 5.84
C VAL A 85 12.46 -7.57 4.73
N PRO A 86 13.34 -8.43 4.17
CA PRO A 86 14.33 -8.01 3.18
C PRO A 86 13.70 -7.41 1.90
N ASN A 87 12.51 -7.86 1.53
CA ASN A 87 11.79 -7.38 0.35
C ASN A 87 11.33 -5.92 0.46
N MET A 88 11.28 -5.36 1.68
CA MET A 88 10.91 -3.95 1.90
C MET A 88 12.07 -2.98 1.65
N ALA A 89 13.32 -3.45 1.56
CA ALA A 89 14.46 -2.56 1.39
C ALA A 89 14.37 -1.74 0.10
N ALA A 90 13.99 -2.38 -1.01
CA ALA A 90 13.88 -1.71 -2.30
C ALA A 90 12.82 -0.60 -2.29
N THR A 91 11.67 -0.84 -1.65
CA THR A 91 10.58 0.14 -1.59
C THR A 91 10.93 1.31 -0.67
N LEU A 92 11.49 1.06 0.51
CA LEU A 92 11.90 2.13 1.43
C LEU A 92 13.00 3.03 0.85
N LEU A 93 13.93 2.43 0.10
CA LEU A 93 14.99 3.19 -0.59
C LEU A 93 14.43 3.99 -1.77
N ALA A 94 13.51 3.43 -2.54
CA ALA A 94 12.86 4.13 -3.66
C ALA A 94 11.97 5.29 -3.19
N GLU A 95 11.30 5.12 -2.04
CA GLU A 95 10.45 6.14 -1.43
C GLU A 95 11.25 7.27 -0.75
N GLY A 96 12.57 7.15 -0.59
CA GLY A 96 13.37 8.21 0.04
C GLY A 96 13.12 8.34 1.54
N VAL A 97 12.66 7.26 2.21
CA VAL A 97 12.21 7.33 3.62
C VAL A 97 13.38 7.57 4.56
N SER A 98 13.17 8.42 5.58
CA SER A 98 14.17 8.69 6.61
C SER A 98 14.52 7.41 7.38
N LEU A 99 15.74 7.34 7.93
CA LEU A 99 16.16 6.18 8.73
C LEU A 99 15.25 5.91 9.94
N ASP A 100 14.73 6.95 10.59
CA ASP A 100 13.84 6.82 11.74
C ASP A 100 12.48 6.24 11.35
N ASP A 101 11.90 6.72 10.25
CA ASP A 101 10.64 6.20 9.71
C ASP A 101 10.81 4.78 9.17
N ALA A 102 11.94 4.48 8.54
CA ALA A 102 12.28 3.14 8.09
C ALA A 102 12.34 2.17 9.28
N LYS A 103 12.98 2.53 10.40
CA LYS A 103 13.01 1.71 11.63
C LYS A 103 11.61 1.37 12.14
N LYS A 104 10.72 2.37 12.21
CA LYS A 104 9.33 2.17 12.67
C LYS A 104 8.57 1.22 11.74
N ARG A 105 8.67 1.41 10.43
CA ARG A 105 7.99 0.57 9.43
C ARG A 105 8.52 -0.86 9.43
N ILE A 106 9.84 -1.03 9.50
CA ILE A 106 10.50 -2.34 9.58
C ILE A 106 10.09 -3.08 10.86
N GLY A 107 10.07 -2.39 12.00
CA GLY A 107 9.64 -2.97 13.28
C GLY A 107 8.20 -3.47 13.22
N ALA A 108 7.28 -2.64 12.74
CA ALA A 108 5.88 -3.02 12.57
C ALA A 108 5.71 -4.21 11.61
N ALA A 109 6.46 -4.22 10.51
CA ALA A 109 6.38 -5.30 9.53
C ALA A 109 6.93 -6.63 10.05
N GLY A 110 8.07 -6.59 10.75
CA GLY A 110 8.65 -7.77 11.39
C GLY A 110 7.75 -8.34 12.51
N GLU A 111 7.07 -7.49 13.28
CA GLU A 111 6.09 -7.92 14.28
C GLU A 111 4.87 -8.60 13.64
N ALA A 112 4.31 -8.00 12.57
CA ALA A 112 3.19 -8.58 11.84
C ALA A 112 3.53 -9.96 11.25
N GLN A 113 4.72 -10.12 10.66
CA GLN A 113 5.19 -11.42 10.16
C GLN A 113 5.34 -12.46 11.27
N LYS A 114 5.89 -12.08 12.43
CA LYS A 114 5.98 -12.98 13.60
C LYS A 114 4.59 -13.44 14.07
N LEU A 115 3.61 -12.54 14.09
CA LEU A 115 2.23 -12.88 14.45
C LEU A 115 1.60 -13.85 13.46
N VAL A 116 1.76 -13.61 12.15
CA VAL A 116 1.28 -14.55 11.11
C VAL A 116 1.96 -15.90 11.23
N ALA A 117 3.28 -15.94 11.43
CA ALA A 117 4.01 -17.20 11.61
C ALA A 117 3.53 -17.99 12.84
N LEU A 118 3.23 -17.31 13.95
CA LEU A 118 2.63 -17.94 15.14
C LEU A 118 1.23 -18.47 14.87
N ALA A 119 0.38 -17.68 14.19
CA ALA A 119 -0.95 -18.11 13.81
C ALA A 119 -0.91 -19.32 12.87
N ARG A 120 0.02 -19.36 11.92
CA ARG A 120 0.23 -20.50 10.99
C ARG A 120 0.62 -21.79 11.68
N ARG A 121 1.31 -21.73 12.83
CA ARG A 121 1.61 -22.91 13.64
C ARG A 121 0.34 -23.51 14.26
N LYS A 122 -0.71 -22.72 14.43
CA LYS A 122 -2.01 -23.16 14.95
C LYS A 122 -2.96 -23.56 13.82
N ASP A 123 -2.97 -22.78 12.74
CA ASP A 123 -3.77 -23.03 11.55
C ASP A 123 -2.93 -22.83 10.28
N ALA A 124 -2.56 -23.94 9.63
CA ALA A 124 -1.75 -23.93 8.41
C ALA A 124 -2.47 -23.32 7.19
N SER A 125 -3.78 -23.08 7.27
CA SER A 125 -4.56 -22.45 6.19
C SER A 125 -4.31 -20.93 6.08
N ILE A 126 -3.68 -20.32 7.09
CA ILE A 126 -3.35 -18.89 7.08
C ILE A 126 -2.25 -18.61 6.05
N PRO A 127 -2.45 -17.67 5.10
CA PRO A 127 -1.43 -17.32 4.10
C PRO A 127 -0.17 -16.71 4.73
N GLU A 128 0.99 -17.05 4.18
CA GLU A 128 2.28 -16.48 4.59
C GLU A 128 2.36 -14.97 4.34
N ASP A 129 1.83 -14.54 3.21
CA ASP A 129 1.88 -13.14 2.76
C ASP A 129 0.82 -12.25 3.43
N LEU A 130 0.00 -12.79 4.32
CA LEU A 130 -1.11 -12.06 4.94
C LEU A 130 -0.63 -10.80 5.68
N ALA A 131 0.53 -10.86 6.34
CA ALA A 131 1.12 -9.70 7.01
C ALA A 131 1.44 -8.59 6.01
N ALA A 132 2.05 -8.94 4.87
CA ALA A 132 2.43 -7.97 3.84
C ALA A 132 1.19 -7.31 3.23
N THR A 133 0.14 -8.09 2.93
CA THR A 133 -1.12 -7.55 2.42
C THR A 133 -1.78 -6.60 3.41
N MET A 134 -1.88 -6.99 4.69
CA MET A 134 -2.53 -6.14 5.69
C MET A 134 -1.78 -4.84 5.96
N LEU A 135 -0.45 -4.86 5.92
CA LEU A 135 0.37 -3.65 6.05
C LEU A 135 0.26 -2.75 4.82
N ALA A 136 0.16 -3.33 3.61
CA ALA A 136 -0.11 -2.58 2.39
C ALA A 136 -1.49 -1.91 2.42
N ASP A 137 -2.49 -2.56 3.05
CA ASP A 137 -3.82 -1.98 3.31
C ASP A 137 -3.80 -0.88 4.40
N GLY A 138 -2.62 -0.56 4.97
CA GLY A 138 -2.47 0.46 6.02
C GLY A 138 -2.91 0.01 7.41
N LYS A 139 -3.09 -1.30 7.63
CA LYS A 139 -3.52 -1.80 8.95
C LYS A 139 -2.38 -1.75 9.94
N SER A 140 -2.70 -1.38 11.18
CA SER A 140 -1.73 -1.42 12.28
C SER A 140 -1.45 -2.86 12.72
N VAL A 141 -0.32 -3.07 13.42
CA VAL A 141 0.03 -4.39 13.99
C VAL A 141 -1.07 -4.91 14.92
N GLU A 142 -1.75 -4.03 15.64
CA GLU A 142 -2.88 -4.38 16.51
C GLU A 142 -4.09 -4.87 15.71
N GLN A 143 -4.39 -4.22 14.58
CA GLN A 143 -5.46 -4.66 13.68
C GLN A 143 -5.10 -5.98 12.98
N VAL A 144 -3.82 -6.19 12.65
CA VAL A 144 -3.32 -7.49 12.17
C VAL A 144 -3.54 -8.57 13.23
N ARG A 145 -3.22 -8.28 14.49
CA ARG A 145 -3.44 -9.20 15.60
C ARG A 145 -4.93 -9.54 15.75
N ALA A 146 -5.81 -8.55 15.78
CA ALA A 146 -7.25 -8.75 15.90
C ALA A 146 -7.80 -9.65 14.77
N ALA A 147 -7.46 -9.35 13.51
CA ALA A 147 -7.91 -10.15 12.37
C ALA A 147 -7.36 -11.58 12.38
N LEU A 148 -6.15 -11.79 12.90
CA LEU A 148 -5.59 -13.14 13.09
C LEU A 148 -6.33 -13.91 14.18
N PHE A 149 -6.68 -13.24 15.28
CA PHE A 149 -7.51 -13.85 16.33
C PHE A 149 -8.87 -14.27 15.80
N ASP A 150 -9.57 -13.40 15.06
CA ASP A 150 -10.89 -13.73 14.49
C ASP A 150 -10.82 -14.95 13.56
N LYS A 151 -9.75 -15.07 12.76
CA LYS A 151 -9.52 -16.22 11.89
C LYS A 151 -9.24 -17.50 12.65
N LEU A 152 -8.44 -17.43 13.72
CA LEU A 152 -8.15 -18.60 14.57
C LEU A 152 -9.40 -19.09 15.29
N VAL A 153 -10.21 -18.17 15.85
CA VAL A 153 -11.49 -18.51 16.50
C VAL A 153 -12.45 -19.17 15.51
N ALA A 154 -12.60 -18.61 14.31
CA ALA A 154 -13.44 -19.20 13.27
C ALA A 154 -12.94 -20.60 12.82
N GLY A 155 -11.63 -20.82 12.84
CA GLY A 155 -11.03 -22.14 12.61
C GLY A 155 -11.36 -23.13 13.72
N GLU A 156 -11.24 -22.71 14.98
CA GLU A 156 -11.56 -23.53 16.15
C GLU A 156 -13.05 -23.91 16.20
N GLU A 157 -13.97 -22.97 15.90
CA GLU A 157 -15.40 -23.24 15.82
C GLU A 157 -15.75 -24.32 14.80
N ARG A 158 -15.06 -24.36 13.64
CA ARG A 158 -15.23 -25.43 12.64
C ARG A 158 -14.78 -26.80 13.13
N THR A 159 -13.79 -26.84 14.01
CA THR A 159 -13.28 -28.08 14.62
C THR A 159 -13.94 -28.42 15.94
N SER A 160 -14.89 -27.61 16.40
CA SER A 160 -15.65 -27.89 17.62
C SER A 160 -16.56 -29.09 17.39
N ILE A 161 -16.10 -30.25 17.87
CA ILE A 161 -16.93 -31.44 17.95
C ILE A 161 -17.91 -31.21 19.10
N SER A 162 -19.19 -31.02 18.77
CA SER A 162 -20.25 -31.04 19.78
C SER A 162 -20.25 -32.41 20.47
N SER A 163 -19.69 -32.48 21.69
CA SER A 163 -19.64 -33.68 22.51
C SER A 163 -21.02 -34.19 22.93
N HIS A 164 -22.07 -33.40 22.70
CA HIS A 164 -23.44 -33.82 22.92
C HIS A 164 -23.96 -34.50 21.66
N VAL A 165 -23.90 -35.82 21.62
CA VAL A 165 -24.81 -36.60 20.78
C VAL A 165 -26.22 -36.16 21.16
N PRO A 166 -27.06 -35.64 20.24
CA PRO A 166 -28.46 -35.40 20.54
C PRO A 166 -29.02 -36.71 21.08
N ALA A 167 -29.64 -36.68 22.27
CA ALA A 167 -30.25 -37.87 22.85
C ALA A 167 -31.06 -38.56 21.75
N ALA A 168 -30.72 -39.83 21.46
CA ALA A 168 -31.38 -40.59 20.41
C ALA A 168 -32.88 -40.44 20.59
N ILE A 169 -33.56 -39.90 19.57
CA ILE A 169 -35.02 -39.79 19.57
C ILE A 169 -35.53 -41.19 19.93
N PRO A 170 -36.29 -41.36 21.03
CA PRO A 170 -36.75 -42.68 21.42
C PRO A 170 -37.52 -43.24 20.22
N ALA A 171 -37.00 -44.32 19.65
CA ALA A 171 -37.63 -44.97 18.53
C ALA A 171 -39.05 -45.31 19.01
N GLY A 172 -40.05 -44.68 18.38
CA GLY A 172 -41.43 -44.73 18.86
C GLY A 172 -41.94 -46.17 19.04
N PRO A 173 -43.07 -46.38 19.72
CA PRO A 173 -43.56 -47.70 20.09
C PRO A 173 -43.61 -48.72 18.93
N THR A 174 -43.78 -48.23 17.69
CA THR A 174 -43.73 -49.03 16.45
C THR A 174 -42.34 -49.58 16.12
N ALA A 175 -41.27 -48.82 16.33
CA ALA A 175 -39.90 -49.28 16.07
C ALA A 175 -39.47 -50.34 17.09
N SER A 176 -39.86 -50.17 18.35
CA SER A 176 -39.64 -51.16 19.42
C SER A 176 -40.43 -52.46 19.16
N ALA A 177 -41.67 -52.36 18.67
CA ALA A 177 -42.47 -53.52 18.29
C ALA A 177 -41.83 -54.32 17.14
N ASN A 178 -41.34 -53.63 16.10
CA ASN A 178 -40.68 -54.25 14.96
C ASN A 178 -39.34 -54.91 15.33
N SER A 179 -38.61 -54.35 16.31
CA SER A 179 -37.39 -54.96 16.83
C SER A 179 -37.68 -56.24 17.62
N MET A 180 -38.69 -56.20 18.50
CA MET A 180 -39.13 -57.39 19.25
C MET A 180 -39.64 -58.49 18.33
N GLU A 181 -40.40 -58.15 17.28
CA GLU A 181 -40.91 -59.13 16.32
C GLU A 181 -39.78 -59.83 15.55
N ARG A 182 -38.71 -59.09 15.19
CA ARG A 182 -37.52 -59.68 14.57
C ARG A 182 -36.76 -60.59 15.52
N GLU A 183 -36.62 -60.21 16.79
CA GLU A 183 -35.95 -61.05 17.80
C GLU A 183 -36.74 -62.32 18.10
N LEU A 184 -38.07 -62.23 18.27
CA LEU A 184 -38.94 -63.38 18.48
C LEU A 184 -38.90 -64.33 17.29
N LYS A 185 -38.95 -63.80 16.07
CA LYS A 185 -38.80 -64.59 14.84
C LYS A 185 -37.44 -65.28 14.76
N ARG A 186 -36.37 -64.64 15.23
CA ARG A 186 -35.01 -65.23 15.26
C ARG A 186 -34.89 -66.31 16.33
N ALA A 187 -35.62 -66.19 17.43
CA ALA A 187 -35.73 -67.20 18.48
C ALA A 187 -36.72 -68.33 18.14
N GLY A 188 -37.35 -68.29 16.95
CA GLY A 188 -38.28 -69.33 16.49
C GLY A 188 -39.67 -69.29 17.16
N LEU A 189 -39.96 -68.24 17.93
CA LEU A 189 -41.25 -68.04 18.59
C LEU A 189 -42.14 -67.15 17.72
N LYS A 190 -43.36 -67.60 17.45
CA LYS A 190 -44.40 -66.73 16.87
C LYS A 190 -45.05 -65.95 18.00
N LYS A 191 -45.27 -64.65 17.78
CA LYS A 191 -46.09 -63.83 18.67
C LYS A 191 -47.53 -64.28 18.48
N ASP A 192 -48.05 -65.09 19.39
CA ASP A 192 -49.49 -65.31 19.47
C ASP A 192 -50.15 -64.01 19.93
N ALA A 193 -51.25 -63.66 19.27
CA ALA A 193 -51.88 -62.35 19.25
C ALA A 193 -52.19 -61.77 20.64
#